data_AF-A0A0M4SYJ8-F1
#
_entry.id   AF-A0A0M4SYJ8-F1
#
_cell.length_a   1.000
_cell.length_b   1.000
_cell.length_c   1.000
_cell.angle_alpha   90.00
_cell.angle_beta   90.00
_cell.angle_gamma   90.00
#
_symmetry.space_group_name_H-M   'P 1'
#
loop_
_entity.id
_entity.type
_entity.pdbx_description
1 polymer ?
#
loop_
_entity_poly.entity_id
_entity_poly.type
_entity_poly.pdbx_seq_one_letter_code
_entity_poly.pdbx_strand_id
1 'polypeptide(L)'
;MNGIDWLRKLHTKELLGIKNDCYKWFFHPDGYVIYNNGDFPKGSGIKITYAELKQVLSERPHIPNKAETKRIRQQAAKQKVRSYQSSKF
;
A
#
# COMPACT_ATOMS: atom_id res chain seq x y z
N MET A 1 2.78 -21.16 6.09
CA MET A 1 2.64 -20.01 5.19
C MET A 1 3.61 -18.93 5.66
N ASN A 2 4.47 -18.42 4.79
CA ASN A 2 5.53 -17.49 5.17
C ASN A 2 5.04 -16.03 5.16
N GLY A 3 5.77 -15.14 5.87
CA GLY A 3 5.43 -13.73 6.02
C GLY A 3 5.19 -13.02 4.69
N ILE A 4 6.16 -13.14 3.77
CA ILE A 4 6.08 -12.55 2.44
C ILE A 4 4.87 -13.05 1.61
N ASP A 5 4.55 -14.36 1.67
CA ASP A 5 3.42 -14.92 0.93
C ASP A 5 2.08 -14.41 1.46
N TRP A 6 2.02 -14.14 2.77
CA TRP A 6 0.83 -13.56 3.38
C TRP A 6 0.66 -12.10 3.02
N LEU A 7 1.73 -11.32 3.07
CA LEU A 7 1.73 -9.93 2.61
C LEU A 7 1.26 -9.80 1.15
N ARG A 8 1.65 -10.73 0.28
CA ARG A 8 1.22 -10.71 -1.14
C ARG A 8 -0.29 -10.95 -1.33
N LYS A 9 -0.97 -11.62 -0.39
CA LYS A 9 -2.43 -11.81 -0.45
C LYS A 9 -3.20 -10.57 -0.02
N LEU A 10 -2.60 -9.70 0.77
CA LEU A 10 -3.27 -8.51 1.31
C LEU A 10 -3.41 -7.40 0.27
N HIS A 11 -4.47 -6.62 0.43
CA HIS A 11 -4.70 -5.41 -0.34
C HIS A 11 -3.71 -4.30 0.06
N THR A 12 -3.35 -3.40 -0.86
CA THR A 12 -2.35 -2.35 -0.59
C THR A 12 -2.73 -1.45 0.58
N LYS A 13 -4.04 -1.23 0.81
CA LYS A 13 -4.54 -0.47 1.98
C LYS A 13 -4.15 -1.14 3.31
N GLU A 14 -4.24 -2.47 3.37
CA GLU A 14 -3.90 -3.25 4.58
C GLU A 14 -2.39 -3.25 4.79
N LEU A 15 -1.60 -3.40 3.73
CA LEU A 15 -0.14 -3.28 3.79
C LEU A 15 0.33 -1.92 4.33
N LEU A 16 -0.35 -0.83 3.93
CA LEU A 16 -0.08 0.51 4.46
C LEU A 16 -0.50 0.64 5.93
N GLY A 17 -1.58 -0.01 6.35
CA GLY A 17 -1.97 -0.11 7.75
C GLY A 17 -0.90 -0.79 8.60
N ILE A 18 -0.49 -2.00 8.19
CA ILE A 18 0.59 -2.77 8.83
C ILE A 18 1.87 -1.94 8.89
N LYS A 19 2.24 -1.25 7.80
CA LYS A 19 3.43 -0.39 7.78
C LYS A 19 3.38 0.68 8.87
N ASN A 20 2.22 1.30 9.08
CA ASN A 20 2.05 2.36 10.08
C ASN A 20 2.01 1.78 11.50
N ASP A 21 1.28 0.69 11.71
CA ASP A 21 1.13 0.03 13.01
C ASP A 21 2.46 -0.54 13.50
N CYS A 22 3.22 -1.16 12.59
CA CYS A 22 4.50 -1.78 12.89
C CYS A 22 5.69 -0.80 12.76
N TYR A 23 5.47 0.46 12.35
CA TYR A 23 6.54 1.44 12.14
C TYR A 23 7.47 1.61 13.35
N LYS A 24 6.90 1.60 14.55
CA LYS A 24 7.64 1.72 15.82
C LYS A 24 8.40 0.46 16.22
N TRP A 25 8.07 -0.68 15.63
CA TRP A 25 8.63 -1.99 15.97
C TRP A 25 9.71 -2.44 14.99
N PHE A 26 9.75 -1.83 13.79
CA PHE A 26 10.77 -2.08 12.75
C PHE A 26 12.08 -1.30 12.94
N PHE A 27 12.32 -0.68 14.12
CA PHE A 27 13.54 0.09 14.37
C PHE A 27 14.82 -0.75 14.43
N HIS A 28 14.71 -2.06 14.59
CA HIS A 28 15.86 -2.96 14.56
C HIS A 28 16.10 -3.51 13.14
N PRO A 29 17.34 -3.48 12.61
CA PRO A 29 17.67 -3.98 11.27
C PRO A 29 17.25 -5.45 11.03
N ASP A 30 17.38 -6.27 12.07
CA ASP A 30 16.93 -7.69 12.10
C ASP A 30 15.54 -7.85 12.75
N GLY A 31 14.85 -6.71 12.95
CA GLY A 31 13.57 -6.63 13.61
C GLY A 31 12.49 -7.32 12.80
N TYR A 32 11.83 -8.27 13.46
CA TYR A 32 10.59 -8.83 12.97
C TYR A 32 9.47 -8.49 13.93
N VAL A 33 8.26 -8.40 13.39
CA VAL A 33 7.04 -8.26 14.17
C VAL A 33 6.23 -9.52 13.99
N ILE A 34 5.66 -10.02 15.08
CA ILE A 34 4.62 -11.05 15.01
C ILE A 34 3.30 -10.30 14.89
N TYR A 35 2.75 -10.28 13.68
CA TYR A 35 1.48 -9.63 13.42
C TYR A 35 0.33 -10.62 13.63
N ASN A 36 -0.63 -10.25 14.47
CA ASN A 36 -1.87 -11.01 14.67
C ASN A 36 -3.06 -10.04 14.57
N ASN A 37 -3.86 -10.19 13.50
CA ASN A 37 -5.05 -9.40 13.24
C ASN A 37 -6.34 -10.24 13.31
N GLY A 38 -6.33 -11.34 14.05
CA GLY A 38 -7.46 -12.27 14.14
C GLY A 38 -7.50 -13.35 13.05
N ASP A 39 -6.71 -13.20 11.99
CA ASP A 39 -6.51 -14.24 10.95
C ASP A 39 -5.74 -15.47 11.48
N PHE A 40 -5.11 -15.34 12.64
CA PHE A 40 -4.31 -16.39 13.28
C PHE A 40 -4.89 -16.74 14.65
N PRO A 41 -4.80 -18.01 15.09
CA PRO A 41 -5.18 -18.43 16.44
C PRO A 41 -4.60 -17.52 17.53
N LYS A 42 -5.34 -17.33 18.62
CA LYS A 42 -4.92 -16.51 19.75
C LYS A 42 -3.57 -17.01 20.30
N GLY A 43 -2.57 -16.13 20.37
CA GLY A 43 -1.20 -16.48 20.77
C GLY A 43 -0.28 -16.94 19.62
N SER A 44 -0.79 -17.00 18.39
CA SER A 44 0.00 -17.19 17.18
C SER A 44 -0.04 -15.92 16.31
N GLY A 45 0.82 -15.83 15.32
CA GLY A 45 0.81 -14.72 14.37
C GLY A 45 1.81 -14.98 13.26
N ILE A 46 1.87 -14.05 12.32
CA ILE A 46 2.80 -14.15 11.21
C ILE A 46 4.00 -13.26 11.44
N LYS A 47 5.18 -13.87 11.34
CA LYS A 47 6.45 -13.17 11.40
C LYS A 47 6.62 -12.39 10.09
N ILE A 48 6.70 -11.07 10.20
CA ILE A 48 6.95 -10.17 9.08
C ILE A 48 8.13 -9.26 9.41
N THR A 49 8.97 -9.01 8.41
CA THR A 49 10.07 -8.05 8.48
C THR A 49 9.73 -6.78 7.69
N TYR A 50 10.40 -5.69 8.02
CA TYR A 50 10.27 -4.46 7.25
C TYR A 50 10.72 -4.63 5.80
N ALA A 51 11.75 -5.46 5.57
CA ALA A 51 12.28 -5.76 4.25
C ALA A 51 11.22 -6.44 3.37
N GLU A 52 10.56 -7.48 3.88
CA GLU A 52 9.47 -8.16 3.17
C GLU A 52 8.31 -7.21 2.87
N LEU A 53 7.92 -6.37 3.83
CA LEU A 53 6.85 -5.40 3.63
C LEU A 53 7.20 -4.35 2.57
N LYS A 54 8.43 -3.84 2.59
CA LYS A 54 8.95 -2.87 1.60
C LYS A 54 9.02 -3.50 0.21
N GLN A 55 9.47 -4.75 0.12
CA GLN A 55 9.51 -5.50 -1.13
C GLN A 55 8.11 -5.63 -1.73
N VAL A 56 7.14 -6.15 -0.96
CA VAL A 56 5.78 -6.32 -1.47
C VAL A 56 5.14 -4.99 -1.87
N LEU A 57 5.36 -3.91 -1.10
CA LEU A 57 4.88 -2.58 -1.49
C LEU A 57 5.51 -2.06 -2.78
N SER A 58 6.77 -2.40 -3.07
CA SER A 58 7.45 -2.01 -4.32
C SER A 58 6.97 -2.79 -5.55
N GLU A 59 6.44 -4.00 -5.35
CA GLU A 59 5.81 -4.82 -6.40
C GLU A 59 4.43 -4.28 -6.81
N ARG A 60 3.80 -3.41 -5.99
CA ARG A 60 2.47 -2.87 -6.27
C ARG A 60 2.53 -1.65 -7.20
N PRO A 61 1.48 -1.43 -8.03
CA PRO A 61 1.37 -0.21 -8.82
C PRO A 61 1.32 1.03 -7.92
N HIS A 62 1.90 2.13 -8.39
CA HIS A 62 1.92 3.41 -7.68
C HIS A 62 0.50 3.85 -7.30
N ILE A 63 0.30 4.15 -6.02
CA ILE A 63 -0.97 4.70 -5.52
C ILE A 63 -0.78 6.21 -5.35
N PRO A 64 -1.45 7.05 -6.17
CA PRO A 64 -1.32 8.49 -6.07
C PRO A 64 -1.79 8.98 -4.72
N ASN A 65 -1.01 9.85 -4.07
CA ASN A 65 -1.45 10.52 -2.85
C ASN A 65 -2.58 11.54 -3.14
N LYS A 66 -3.13 12.17 -2.10
CA LYS A 66 -4.24 13.13 -2.24
C LYS A 66 -3.89 14.31 -3.17
N ALA A 67 -2.66 14.80 -3.11
CA ALA A 67 -2.20 15.90 -3.95
C ALA A 67 -2.02 15.48 -5.41
N GLU A 68 -1.45 14.30 -5.66
CA GLU A 68 -1.32 13.70 -6.98
C GLU A 68 -2.69 13.42 -7.59
N THR A 69 -3.61 12.83 -6.82
CA THR A 69 -4.99 12.59 -7.24
C THR A 69 -5.68 13.88 -7.65
N LYS A 70 -5.48 14.98 -6.89
CA LYS A 70 -6.02 16.31 -7.25
C LYS A 70 -5.46 16.79 -8.59
N ARG A 71 -4.16 16.66 -8.83
CA ARG A 71 -3.52 17.04 -10.10
C ARG A 71 -4.04 16.21 -11.27
N ILE A 72 -4.15 14.88 -11.11
CA ILE A 72 -4.70 13.97 -12.12
C ILE A 72 -6.13 14.38 -12.50
N ARG A 73 -6.99 14.64 -11.50
CA ARG A 73 -8.37 15.10 -11.74
C ARG A 73 -8.42 16.43 -12.48
N GLN A 74 -7.56 17.38 -12.13
CA GLN A 74 -7.48 18.68 -12.81
C GLN A 74 -7.01 18.53 -14.26
N GLN A 75 -6.03 17.68 -14.53
CA GLN A 75 -5.57 17.39 -15.89
C GLN A 75 -6.66 16.72 -16.73
N ALA A 76 -7.36 15.72 -16.18
CA ALA A 76 -8.47 15.05 -16.85
C ALA A 76 -9.62 16.03 -17.18
N ALA A 77 -9.95 16.93 -16.25
CA ALA A 77 -10.96 17.97 -16.48
C ALA A 77 -10.55 18.92 -17.62
N LYS A 78 -9.28 19.36 -17.65
CA LYS A 78 -8.77 20.20 -18.74
C LYS A 78 -8.79 19.50 -20.09
N GLN A 79 -8.42 18.21 -20.14
CA GLN A 79 -8.51 17.41 -21.38
C GLN A 79 -9.95 17.27 -21.87
N LYS A 80 -10.91 16.99 -20.99
CA LYS A 80 -12.33 16.86 -21.34
C LYS A 80 -12.91 18.16 -21.91
N VAL A 81 -12.52 19.32 -21.35
CA VAL A 81 -12.93 20.62 -21.88
C VAL A 81 -12.34 20.85 -23.27
N ARG A 82 -11.06 20.54 -23.47
CA ARG A 82 -10.37 20.69 -24.77
C ARG A 82 -10.97 19.79 -25.85
N SER A 83 -11.30 18.54 -25.53
CA SER A 83 -11.96 17.63 -26.48
C SER A 83 -13.35 18.12 -26.88
N TYR A 84 -14.13 18.65 -25.92
CA TYR A 84 -15.47 19.19 -26.20
C TYR A 84 -15.43 20.46 -27.06
N GLN A 85 -14.44 21.33 -26.86
CA GLN A 85 -14.23 22.48 -27.72
C GLN A 85 -13.80 22.06 -29.13
N SER A 86 -12.91 21.07 -29.25
CA SER A 86 -12.46 20.55 -30.55
C SER A 86 -13.58 19.86 -31.34
N SER A 87 -14.58 19.27 -30.69
CA SER A 87 -15.71 18.62 -31.37
C SER A 87 -16.83 19.57 -31.79
N LYS A 88 -16.74 20.86 -31.39
CA LYS A 88 -17.71 21.91 -31.75
C LYS A 88 -17.31 22.70 -33.00
N PHE A 89 -16.15 22.40 -33.58
CA PHE A 89 -15.65 22.97 -34.84
C PHE A 89 -15.65 21.89 -35.91
#